data_AF-A0A1F9NA46-F1
#
_entry.id   AF-A0A1F9NA46-F1
#
_cell.length_a   1.000
_cell.length_b   1.000
_cell.length_c   1.000
_cell.angle_alpha   90.00
_cell.angle_beta   90.00
_cell.angle_gamma   90.00
#
_symmetry.space_group_name_H-M   'P 1'
#
loop_
_entity.id
_entity.type
_entity.pdbx_description
1 polymer ?
#
loop_
_entity_poly.entity_id
_entity_poly.type
_entity_poly.pdbx_seq_one_letter_code
_entity_poly.pdbx_strand_id
1 'polypeptide(L)'
;MEFIKPGINIDFMGKWKIGFILSIILILISIGSLIVHKGPNYGIDFAGGTLIQVKFSESIPIDKIRDGLTNVGLKDASIQKFGHDIDHEYLIRTIRSEMSGSGLSQSITEAVKASTGITPEIRRIEMVGPQVGEDLRNKALLAIFYTLLFITIYISARFENKFLISGVIAGSIMTVVYFLSVFNVGITVLIAAALVVSLLVFWIFKFKYAIGAIIALIHDVTITIGIFSILNLDFSLPVIAALLTIIGYSLNDTIIIFDRIRENLKGSNPTDSLPILFNRSINETLSRTILTSGTTLIVVLALYFLGGEIIHNFAFAMLVGIAVGTYSSIFIASPIVLFGEKK
;
A
#
# COMPACT_ATOMS: atom_id res chain seq x y z
N MET A 1 -0.17 -1.79 -34.23
CA MET A 1 1.03 -1.01 -33.83
C MET A 1 1.63 -1.70 -32.62
N GLU A 2 2.81 -2.28 -32.75
CA GLU A 2 3.52 -2.86 -31.62
C GLU A 2 4.41 -1.74 -31.02
N PHE A 3 3.99 -1.16 -29.89
CA PHE A 3 4.77 -0.14 -29.18
C PHE A 3 6.12 -0.68 -28.68
N ILE A 4 6.26 -2.01 -28.57
CA ILE A 4 7.44 -2.72 -28.11
C ILE A 4 7.81 -3.75 -29.16
N LYS A 5 9.05 -3.68 -29.67
CA LYS A 5 9.51 -4.57 -30.75
C LYS A 5 9.46 -6.05 -30.31
N PRO A 6 8.98 -6.96 -31.17
CA PRO A 6 9.13 -8.40 -30.93
C PRO A 6 10.61 -8.78 -30.81
N GLY A 7 10.92 -9.73 -29.92
CA GLY A 7 12.27 -10.28 -29.78
C GLY A 7 13.22 -9.53 -28.84
N ILE A 8 12.71 -8.67 -27.95
CA ILE A 8 13.51 -8.15 -26.83
C ILE A 8 14.00 -9.33 -25.99
N ASN A 9 15.30 -9.36 -25.72
CA ASN A 9 15.95 -10.39 -24.91
C ASN A 9 16.82 -9.72 -23.84
N ILE A 10 16.18 -9.09 -22.88
CA ILE A 10 16.84 -8.49 -21.72
C ILE A 10 17.16 -9.60 -20.72
N ASP A 11 18.36 -9.59 -20.18
CA ASP A 11 18.78 -10.53 -19.14
C ASP A 11 18.32 -10.07 -17.74
N PHE A 12 17.07 -10.39 -17.40
CA PHE A 12 16.49 -10.19 -16.07
C PHE A 12 17.01 -11.24 -15.09
N MET A 13 17.07 -12.50 -15.52
CA MET A 13 17.48 -13.62 -14.66
C MET A 13 18.98 -13.70 -14.40
N GLY A 14 19.83 -12.95 -15.10
CA GLY A 14 21.22 -12.72 -14.71
C GLY A 14 21.36 -11.61 -13.67
N LYS A 15 20.44 -10.64 -13.67
CA LYS A 15 20.47 -9.44 -12.80
C LYS A 15 19.60 -9.55 -11.55
N TRP A 16 18.93 -10.67 -11.33
CA TRP A 16 17.98 -10.82 -10.22
C TRP A 16 18.60 -10.56 -8.84
N LYS A 17 19.89 -10.86 -8.64
CA LYS A 17 20.59 -10.59 -7.36
C LYS A 17 20.63 -9.09 -7.05
N ILE A 18 20.85 -8.26 -8.06
CA ILE A 18 20.88 -6.80 -7.92
C ILE A 18 19.49 -6.31 -7.53
N GLY A 19 18.45 -6.83 -8.20
CA GLY A 19 17.08 -6.55 -7.83
C GLY A 19 16.79 -6.94 -6.38
N PHE A 20 17.07 -8.19 -6.02
CA PHE A 20 16.83 -8.71 -4.68
C PHE A 20 17.54 -7.90 -3.57
N ILE A 21 18.80 -7.48 -3.80
CA ILE A 21 19.54 -6.62 -2.86
C ILE A 21 18.87 -5.25 -2.72
N LEU A 22 18.48 -4.62 -3.83
CA LEU A 22 17.77 -3.35 -3.81
C LEU A 22 16.46 -3.46 -3.02
N SER A 23 15.69 -4.52 -3.25
CA SER A 23 14.47 -4.81 -2.49
C SER A 23 14.72 -4.94 -0.99
N ILE A 24 15.76 -5.66 -0.58
CA ILE A 24 16.10 -5.80 0.83
C ILE A 24 16.43 -4.44 1.43
N ILE A 25 17.22 -3.61 0.75
CA ILE A 25 17.56 -2.26 1.21
C ILE A 25 16.29 -1.43 1.38
N LEU A 26 15.40 -1.43 0.39
CA LEU A 26 14.14 -0.69 0.46
C LEU A 26 13.26 -1.18 1.61
N ILE A 27 13.09 -2.50 1.78
CA ILE A 27 12.35 -3.08 2.90
C ILE A 27 12.95 -2.65 4.24
N LEU A 28 14.28 -2.69 4.40
CA LEU A 28 14.93 -2.30 5.65
C LEU A 28 14.73 -0.81 5.95
N ILE A 29 14.80 0.06 4.93
CA ILE A 29 14.51 1.50 5.08
C ILE A 29 13.03 1.69 5.46
N SER A 30 12.11 1.00 4.80
CA SER A 30 10.67 1.04 5.09
C SER A 30 10.35 0.61 6.52
N ILE A 31 10.88 -0.54 6.96
CA ILE A 31 10.70 -1.05 8.33
C ILE A 31 11.36 -0.11 9.34
N GLY A 32 12.58 0.37 9.06
CA GLY A 32 13.29 1.31 9.92
C GLY A 32 12.48 2.60 10.14
N SER A 33 11.91 3.16 9.07
CA SER A 33 11.04 4.34 9.16
C SER A 33 9.79 4.07 10.01
N LEU A 34 9.14 2.92 9.81
CA LEU A 34 7.96 2.55 10.58
C LEU A 34 8.27 2.37 12.07
N ILE A 35 9.45 1.83 12.40
CA ILE A 35 9.89 1.70 13.80
C ILE A 35 10.14 3.09 14.41
N VAL A 36 10.86 3.97 13.70
CA VAL A 36 11.17 5.33 14.16
C VAL A 36 9.89 6.15 14.41
N HIS A 37 8.92 6.07 13.51
CA HIS A 37 7.65 6.80 13.61
C HIS A 37 6.58 6.07 14.45
N LYS A 38 6.90 4.88 15.01
CA LYS A 38 5.96 4.03 15.76
C LYS A 38 4.72 3.62 14.96
N GLY A 39 4.88 3.44 13.65
CA GLY A 39 3.83 3.05 12.71
C GLY A 39 3.61 4.08 11.59
N PRO A 40 2.61 3.86 10.73
CA PRO A 40 2.19 4.85 9.74
C PRO A 40 1.50 6.04 10.44
N ASN A 41 1.61 7.22 9.85
CA ASN A 41 0.93 8.42 10.33
C ASN A 41 -0.57 8.31 10.06
N TYR A 42 -1.35 7.90 11.05
CA TYR A 42 -2.79 7.69 10.90
C TYR A 42 -3.55 9.01 10.68
N GLY A 43 -4.31 9.07 9.60
CA GLY A 43 -5.25 10.15 9.32
C GLY A 43 -6.43 10.16 10.30
N ILE A 44 -7.28 11.19 10.19
CA ILE A 44 -8.45 11.37 11.08
C ILE A 44 -9.42 10.19 11.07
N ASP A 45 -9.51 9.45 9.95
CA ASP A 45 -10.38 8.28 9.82
C ASP A 45 -10.02 7.17 10.81
N PHE A 46 -8.76 7.12 11.27
CA PHE A 46 -8.25 6.07 12.15
C PHE A 46 -7.80 6.60 13.51
N ALA A 47 -7.23 7.81 13.55
CA ALA A 47 -6.81 8.45 14.78
C ALA A 47 -7.98 9.11 15.54
N GLY A 48 -9.06 9.45 14.84
CA GLY A 48 -10.10 10.35 15.35
C GLY A 48 -9.62 11.80 15.43
N GLY A 49 -10.55 12.70 15.75
CA GLY A 49 -10.29 14.13 15.90
C GLY A 49 -11.14 14.99 14.95
N THR A 50 -10.72 16.24 14.79
CA THR A 50 -11.35 17.22 13.90
C THR A 50 -10.33 17.75 12.90
N LEU A 51 -10.69 17.75 11.63
CA LEU A 51 -9.95 18.35 10.53
C LEU A 51 -10.71 19.56 10.03
N ILE A 52 -10.01 20.69 9.95
CA ILE A 52 -10.58 21.95 9.48
C ILE A 52 -9.71 22.44 8.32
N GLN A 53 -10.35 22.62 7.18
CA GLN A 53 -9.73 23.20 6.00
C GLN A 53 -10.06 24.69 5.98
N VAL A 54 -9.01 25.51 6.04
CA VAL A 54 -9.10 26.96 5.99
C VAL A 54 -8.41 27.49 4.74
N LYS A 55 -8.99 28.52 4.12
CA LYS A 55 -8.41 29.27 3.01
C LYS A 55 -8.14 30.70 3.45
N PHE A 56 -6.97 31.21 3.07
CA PHE A 56 -6.62 32.61 3.27
C PHE A 56 -6.56 33.37 1.95
N SER A 57 -6.67 34.69 2.02
CA SER A 57 -6.48 35.57 0.86
C SER A 57 -5.03 35.62 0.38
N GLU A 58 -4.07 35.38 1.28
CA GLU A 58 -2.63 35.38 1.01
C GLU A 58 -1.91 34.24 1.75
N SER A 59 -0.68 33.94 1.34
CA SER A 59 0.14 32.91 1.97
C SER A 59 0.55 33.33 3.39
N ILE A 60 0.20 32.51 4.38
CA ILE A 60 0.51 32.75 5.79
C ILE A 60 1.56 31.73 6.28
N PRO A 61 2.62 32.16 6.97
CA PRO A 61 3.53 31.23 7.64
C PRO A 61 2.80 30.37 8.66
N ILE A 62 3.06 29.05 8.64
CA ILE A 62 2.42 28.08 9.54
C ILE A 62 2.59 28.47 11.02
N ASP A 63 3.72 29.06 11.38
CA ASP A 63 4.01 29.48 12.76
C ASP A 63 3.01 30.51 13.27
N LYS A 64 2.58 31.47 12.43
CA LYS A 64 1.56 32.45 12.83
C LYS A 64 0.21 31.80 13.09
N ILE A 65 -0.16 30.82 12.26
CA ILE A 65 -1.40 30.05 12.47
C ILE A 65 -1.29 29.27 13.79
N ARG A 66 -0.14 28.66 14.06
CA ARG A 66 0.14 27.91 15.31
C ARG A 66 0.07 28.79 16.55
N ASP A 67 0.61 30.00 16.49
CA ASP A 67 0.57 30.97 17.58
C ASP A 67 -0.87 31.36 17.93
N GLY A 68 -1.71 31.58 16.91
CA GLY A 68 -3.15 31.81 17.10
C GLY A 68 -3.86 30.64 17.79
N LEU A 69 -3.64 29.41 17.30
CA LEU A 69 -4.25 28.21 17.87
C LEU A 69 -3.80 27.92 19.30
N THR A 70 -2.56 28.29 19.64
CA THR A 70 -2.03 28.14 21.00
C THR A 70 -2.82 28.95 22.03
N ASN A 71 -3.32 30.13 21.65
CA ASN A 71 -4.10 31.01 22.53
C ASN A 71 -5.49 30.45 22.87
N VAL A 72 -6.02 29.55 22.03
CA VAL A 72 -7.31 28.86 22.27
C VAL A 72 -7.12 27.45 22.83
N GLY A 73 -5.93 27.14 23.35
CA GLY A 73 -5.65 25.85 23.99
C GLY A 73 -5.43 24.69 23.02
N LEU A 74 -5.30 24.97 21.72
CA LEU A 74 -5.06 23.98 20.66
C LEU A 74 -3.56 23.88 20.32
N LYS A 75 -2.72 23.72 21.36
CA LYS A 75 -1.25 23.65 21.23
C LYS A 75 -0.77 22.44 20.42
N ASP A 76 -1.51 21.34 20.51
CA ASP A 76 -1.16 20.07 19.85
C ASP A 76 -1.75 19.97 18.43
N ALA A 77 -2.30 21.07 17.90
CA ALA A 77 -2.87 21.07 16.56
C ALA A 77 -1.77 20.92 15.50
N SER A 78 -1.92 19.92 14.64
CA SER A 78 -1.08 19.74 13.47
C SER A 78 -1.59 20.63 12.34
N ILE A 79 -0.70 21.47 11.80
CA ILE A 79 -1.02 22.36 10.69
C ILE A 79 -0.19 21.94 9.49
N GLN A 80 -0.85 21.74 8.37
CA GLN A 80 -0.23 21.37 7.10
C GLN A 80 -0.80 22.25 5.99
N LYS A 81 0.01 22.57 4.98
CA LYS A 81 -0.51 23.19 3.76
C LYS A 81 -1.42 22.21 3.02
N PHE A 82 -2.41 22.74 2.32
CA PHE A 82 -3.36 21.98 1.53
C PHE A 82 -3.46 22.56 0.13
N GLY A 83 -3.44 21.71 -0.89
CA GLY A 83 -3.54 22.13 -2.27
C GLY A 83 -2.22 22.66 -2.81
N HIS A 84 -2.30 23.36 -3.94
CA HIS A 84 -1.13 24.02 -4.51
C HIS A 84 -0.80 25.27 -3.69
N ASP A 85 0.48 25.68 -3.69
CA ASP A 85 0.93 26.87 -2.94
C ASP A 85 0.14 28.15 -3.29
N ILE A 86 -0.46 28.21 -4.48
CA ILE A 86 -1.31 29.32 -4.96
C ILE A 86 -2.69 29.39 -4.31
N ASP A 87 -3.17 28.27 -3.75
CA ASP A 87 -4.53 28.19 -3.20
C ASP A 87 -4.62 28.79 -1.80
N HIS A 88 -3.47 28.93 -1.11
CA HIS A 88 -3.35 29.42 0.27
C HIS A 88 -4.28 28.68 1.25
N GLU A 89 -4.41 27.37 1.07
CA GLU A 89 -5.23 26.52 1.93
C GLU A 89 -4.37 25.75 2.94
N TYR A 90 -4.94 25.50 4.11
CA TYR A 90 -4.28 24.82 5.22
C TYR A 90 -5.24 23.85 5.88
N LEU A 91 -4.73 22.68 6.25
CA LEU A 91 -5.39 21.71 7.11
C LEU A 91 -4.94 21.91 8.55
N ILE A 92 -5.90 22.12 9.43
CA ILE A 92 -5.72 22.16 10.88
C ILE A 92 -6.34 20.89 11.45
N ARG A 93 -5.53 20.02 12.04
CA ARG A 93 -5.97 18.80 12.72
C ARG A 93 -5.83 18.96 14.22
N THR A 94 -6.89 18.68 14.97
CA THR A 94 -6.89 18.63 16.43
C THR A 94 -7.54 17.35 16.95
N ILE A 95 -7.00 16.80 18.04
CA ILE A 95 -7.52 15.61 18.72
C ILE A 95 -8.49 16.02 19.85
N ARG A 96 -8.32 17.23 20.41
CA ARG A 96 -9.16 17.76 21.49
C ARG A 96 -10.13 18.80 20.92
N SER A 97 -11.41 18.43 20.87
CA SER A 97 -12.49 19.41 20.89
C SER A 97 -13.69 18.81 21.60
N GLU A 98 -13.86 19.16 22.88
CA GLU A 98 -15.13 18.93 23.60
C GLU A 98 -16.24 19.85 23.09
N MET A 99 -15.89 20.84 22.25
CA MET A 99 -16.83 21.75 21.62
C MET A 99 -17.39 21.17 20.32
N SER A 100 -18.70 21.27 20.16
CA SER A 100 -19.43 21.00 18.92
C SER A 100 -18.86 21.82 17.76
N GLY A 101 -18.86 21.23 16.54
CA GLY A 101 -18.13 21.76 15.37
C GLY A 101 -18.37 23.24 15.02
N SER A 102 -19.56 23.80 15.31
CA SER A 102 -19.85 25.22 15.07
C SER A 102 -19.12 26.17 16.04
N GLY A 103 -19.00 25.80 17.32
CA GLY A 103 -18.28 26.61 18.31
C GLY A 103 -16.77 26.58 18.08
N LEU A 104 -16.23 25.40 17.75
CA LEU A 104 -14.80 25.24 17.46
C LEU A 104 -14.37 26.05 16.23
N SER A 105 -15.18 26.00 15.16
CA SER A 105 -15.01 26.77 13.93
C SER A 105 -14.85 28.28 14.20
N GLN A 106 -15.74 28.82 15.04
CA GLN A 106 -15.73 30.23 15.38
C GLN A 106 -14.51 30.61 16.21
N SER A 107 -14.18 29.83 17.26
CA SER A 107 -12.99 30.08 18.08
C SER A 107 -11.69 30.03 17.28
N ILE A 108 -11.58 29.10 16.31
CA ILE A 108 -10.42 29.03 15.43
C ILE A 108 -10.37 30.23 14.49
N THR A 109 -11.50 30.63 13.92
CA THR A 109 -11.57 31.81 13.04
C THR A 109 -11.12 33.08 13.78
N GLU A 110 -11.61 33.28 15.00
CA GLU A 110 -11.26 34.43 15.84
C GLU A 110 -9.78 34.40 16.28
N ALA A 111 -9.28 33.25 16.71
CA ALA A 111 -7.90 33.09 17.16
C ALA A 111 -6.88 33.29 16.03
N VAL A 112 -7.15 32.69 14.88
CA VAL A 112 -6.31 32.83 13.70
C VAL A 112 -6.35 34.29 13.24
N LYS A 113 -7.54 34.91 13.13
CA LYS A 113 -7.67 36.33 12.77
C LYS A 113 -6.89 37.25 13.70
N ALA A 114 -6.92 37.01 15.01
CA ALA A 114 -6.17 37.81 15.99
C ALA A 114 -4.64 37.72 15.78
N SER A 115 -4.13 36.54 15.39
CA SER A 115 -2.70 36.31 15.17
C SER A 115 -2.20 36.72 13.78
N THR A 116 -3.02 36.56 12.75
CA THR A 116 -2.62 36.77 11.35
C THR A 116 -3.08 38.11 10.78
N GLY A 117 -4.11 38.72 11.38
CA GLY A 117 -4.80 39.89 10.84
C GLY A 117 -5.78 39.57 9.71
N ILE A 118 -5.91 38.30 9.32
CA ILE A 118 -6.68 37.86 8.16
C ILE A 118 -7.77 36.90 8.61
N THR A 119 -8.99 37.11 8.12
CA THR A 119 -10.11 36.22 8.44
C THR A 119 -10.01 34.97 7.55
N PRO A 120 -9.80 33.77 8.12
CA PRO A 120 -9.83 32.53 7.33
C PRO A 120 -11.24 32.26 6.84
N GLU A 121 -11.36 31.79 5.60
CA GLU A 121 -12.59 31.19 5.08
C GLU A 121 -12.55 29.68 5.36
N ILE A 122 -13.53 29.18 6.11
CA ILE A 122 -13.62 27.74 6.39
C ILE A 122 -14.25 27.05 5.19
N ARG A 123 -13.48 26.18 4.54
CA ARG A 123 -13.91 25.40 3.38
C ARG A 123 -14.60 24.11 3.78
N ARG A 124 -14.09 23.44 4.82
CA ARG A 124 -14.56 22.12 5.22
C ARG A 124 -14.23 21.84 6.69
N ILE A 125 -15.14 21.18 7.38
CA ILE A 125 -14.91 20.63 8.73
C ILE A 125 -15.32 19.17 8.70
N GLU A 126 -14.41 18.29 9.09
CA GLU A 126 -14.66 16.86 9.24
C GLU A 126 -14.32 16.46 10.67
N MET A 127 -15.23 15.73 11.32
CA MET A 127 -15.03 15.25 12.69
C MET A 127 -15.30 13.75 12.75
N VAL A 128 -14.34 13.02 13.32
CA VAL A 128 -14.43 11.58 13.55
C VAL A 128 -14.20 11.33 15.03
N GLY A 129 -15.17 10.73 15.71
CA GLY A 129 -15.03 10.36 17.12
C GLY A 129 -13.97 9.26 17.30
N PRO A 130 -13.22 9.22 18.43
CA PRO A 130 -12.18 8.22 18.67
C PRO A 130 -12.67 6.77 18.53
N GLN A 131 -13.88 6.48 19.03
CA GLN A 131 -14.49 5.15 18.91
C GLN A 131 -14.81 4.78 17.45
N VAL A 132 -15.31 5.73 16.67
CA VAL A 132 -15.58 5.52 15.24
C VAL A 132 -14.28 5.31 14.48
N GLY A 133 -13.25 6.09 14.79
CA GLY A 133 -11.93 5.95 14.17
C GLY A 133 -11.28 4.58 14.43
N GLU A 134 -11.38 4.08 15.66
CA GLU A 134 -10.90 2.75 16.01
C GLU A 134 -11.67 1.64 15.27
N ASP A 135 -13.00 1.74 15.19
CA ASP A 135 -13.83 0.79 14.45
C ASP A 135 -13.52 0.79 12.94
N LEU A 136 -13.37 1.97 12.34
CA LEU A 136 -12.97 2.12 10.93
C LEU A 136 -11.58 1.52 10.68
N ARG A 137 -10.63 1.75 11.59
CA ARG A 137 -9.29 1.15 11.50
C ARG A 137 -9.36 -0.37 11.56
N ASN A 138 -10.14 -0.92 12.49
CA ASN A 138 -10.31 -2.37 12.63
C ASN A 138 -10.98 -2.97 11.39
N LYS A 139 -12.01 -2.31 10.83
CA LYS A 139 -12.66 -2.73 9.57
C LYS A 139 -11.72 -2.70 8.38
N ALA A 140 -10.88 -1.66 8.27
CA ALA A 140 -9.85 -1.57 7.24
C ALA A 140 -8.82 -2.71 7.34
N LEU A 141 -8.37 -3.02 8.56
CA LEU A 141 -7.44 -4.13 8.79
C LEU A 141 -8.11 -5.50 8.52
N LEU A 142 -9.39 -5.66 8.87
CA LEU A 142 -10.18 -6.85 8.50
C LEU A 142 -10.30 -7.00 6.98
N ALA A 143 -10.51 -5.90 6.25
CA ALA A 143 -10.57 -5.95 4.79
C ALA A 143 -9.25 -6.45 4.20
N ILE A 144 -8.10 -5.94 4.67
CA ILE A 144 -6.77 -6.43 4.25
C ILE A 144 -6.61 -7.91 4.59
N PHE A 145 -7.00 -8.32 5.80
CA PHE A 145 -6.94 -9.72 6.22
C PHE A 145 -7.72 -10.64 5.27
N TYR A 146 -8.99 -10.32 4.99
CA TYR A 146 -9.82 -11.13 4.10
C TYR A 146 -9.30 -11.13 2.67
N THR A 147 -8.79 -10.00 2.17
CA THR A 147 -8.14 -9.93 0.86
C THR A 147 -6.94 -10.87 0.78
N LEU A 148 -6.06 -10.87 1.78
CA LEU A 148 -4.91 -11.78 1.83
C LEU A 148 -5.34 -13.25 1.89
N LEU A 149 -6.37 -13.56 2.68
CA LEU A 149 -6.94 -14.91 2.77
C LEU A 149 -7.47 -15.37 1.41
N PHE A 150 -8.33 -14.58 0.76
CA PHE A 150 -8.89 -14.93 -0.54
C PHE A 150 -7.83 -15.06 -1.62
N ILE A 151 -6.81 -14.21 -1.61
CA ILE A 151 -5.69 -14.28 -2.54
C ILE A 151 -4.83 -15.53 -2.33
N THR A 152 -4.56 -15.88 -1.07
CA THR A 152 -3.85 -17.11 -0.73
C THR A 152 -4.57 -18.33 -1.30
N ILE A 153 -5.90 -18.39 -1.11
CA ILE A 153 -6.75 -19.45 -1.64
C ILE A 153 -6.72 -19.45 -3.17
N TYR A 154 -6.89 -18.28 -3.78
CA TYR A 154 -6.94 -18.11 -5.23
C TYR A 154 -5.65 -18.54 -5.91
N ILE A 155 -4.48 -18.07 -5.45
CA ILE A 155 -3.17 -18.42 -6.02
C ILE A 155 -2.92 -19.93 -5.89
N SER A 156 -3.20 -20.50 -4.71
CA SER A 156 -3.07 -21.94 -4.48
C SER A 156 -3.92 -22.74 -5.48
N ALA A 157 -5.19 -22.35 -5.65
CA ALA A 157 -6.09 -23.02 -6.58
C ALA A 157 -5.63 -22.86 -8.03
N ARG A 158 -5.19 -21.67 -8.43
CA ARG A 158 -4.80 -21.31 -9.80
C ARG A 158 -3.56 -22.05 -10.29
N PHE A 159 -2.51 -22.15 -9.46
CA PHE A 159 -1.21 -22.65 -9.92
C PHE A 159 -0.97 -24.12 -9.61
N GLU A 160 -1.46 -24.61 -8.47
CA GLU A 160 -1.13 -25.95 -8.00
C GLU A 160 -2.20 -27.00 -8.37
N ASN A 161 -3.34 -26.58 -8.95
CA ASN A 161 -4.42 -27.43 -9.47
C ASN A 161 -4.95 -28.46 -8.44
N LYS A 162 -4.86 -28.14 -7.15
CA LYS A 162 -5.34 -28.97 -6.04
C LYS A 162 -6.38 -28.18 -5.23
N PHE A 163 -7.60 -28.10 -5.77
CA PHE A 163 -8.73 -27.41 -5.11
C PHE A 163 -8.97 -27.93 -3.68
N LEU A 164 -8.89 -29.26 -3.50
CA LEU A 164 -8.97 -29.89 -2.18
C LEU A 164 -7.89 -29.37 -1.21
N ILE A 165 -6.64 -29.23 -1.68
CA ILE A 165 -5.56 -28.72 -0.83
C ILE A 165 -5.76 -27.24 -0.54
N SER A 166 -6.23 -26.44 -1.49
CA SER A 166 -6.53 -25.02 -1.26
C SER A 166 -7.58 -24.82 -0.16
N GLY A 167 -8.56 -25.72 -0.07
CA GLY A 167 -9.52 -25.76 1.05
C GLY A 167 -8.86 -26.10 2.40
N VAL A 168 -7.91 -27.06 2.41
CA VAL A 168 -7.12 -27.39 3.63
C VAL A 168 -6.26 -26.22 4.08
N ILE A 169 -5.67 -25.46 3.15
CA ILE A 169 -4.88 -24.27 3.45
C ILE A 169 -5.75 -23.19 4.08
N ALA A 170 -6.90 -22.90 3.46
CA ALA A 170 -7.88 -21.97 4.01
C ALA A 170 -8.29 -22.37 5.44
N GLY A 171 -8.62 -23.66 5.63
CA GLY A 171 -8.97 -24.21 6.93
C GLY A 171 -7.86 -24.04 7.96
N SER A 172 -6.62 -24.35 7.60
CA SER A 172 -5.45 -24.22 8.47
C SER A 172 -5.22 -22.77 8.93
N ILE A 173 -5.30 -21.82 7.99
CA ILE A 173 -5.18 -20.39 8.29
C ILE A 173 -6.31 -19.94 9.21
N MET A 174 -7.56 -20.29 8.87
CA MET A 174 -8.73 -19.94 9.69
C MET A 174 -8.64 -20.52 11.09
N THR A 175 -8.22 -21.78 11.25
CA THR A 175 -8.07 -22.42 12.56
C THR A 175 -7.01 -21.73 13.41
N VAL A 176 -5.82 -21.44 12.85
CA VAL A 176 -4.76 -20.76 13.60
C VAL A 176 -5.16 -19.35 13.97
N VAL A 177 -5.76 -18.60 13.04
CA VAL A 177 -6.21 -17.23 13.30
C VAL A 177 -7.34 -17.20 14.33
N TYR A 178 -8.32 -18.11 14.22
CA TYR A 178 -9.38 -18.25 15.20
C TYR A 178 -8.82 -18.56 16.58
N PHE A 179 -7.90 -19.52 16.68
CA PHE A 179 -7.23 -19.86 17.93
C PHE A 179 -6.51 -18.65 18.54
N LEU A 180 -5.75 -17.89 17.74
CA LEU A 180 -5.07 -16.68 18.21
C LEU A 180 -6.06 -15.58 18.62
N SER A 181 -7.21 -15.49 17.95
CA SER A 181 -8.25 -14.50 18.28
C SER A 181 -8.88 -14.75 19.66
N VAL A 182 -8.92 -16.00 20.14
CA VAL A 182 -9.40 -16.35 21.50
C VAL A 182 -8.53 -15.71 22.59
N PHE A 183 -7.25 -15.46 22.32
CA PHE A 183 -6.34 -14.76 23.23
C PHE A 183 -6.43 -13.23 23.14
N ASN A 184 -7.44 -12.71 22.42
CA ASN A 184 -7.68 -11.27 22.24
C ASN A 184 -6.45 -10.52 21.69
N VAL A 185 -5.68 -11.17 20.81
CA VAL A 185 -4.49 -10.59 20.18
C VAL A 185 -4.92 -9.56 19.13
N GLY A 186 -4.17 -8.46 19.01
CA GLY A 186 -4.44 -7.40 18.04
C GLY A 186 -4.48 -7.90 16.59
N ILE A 187 -5.34 -7.30 15.77
CA ILE A 187 -5.60 -7.73 14.39
C ILE A 187 -4.35 -7.70 13.49
N THR A 188 -3.40 -6.79 13.75
CA THR A 188 -2.12 -6.74 13.04
C THR A 188 -1.30 -8.02 13.23
N VAL A 189 -1.34 -8.60 14.43
CA VAL A 189 -0.68 -9.88 14.73
C VAL A 189 -1.42 -11.04 14.08
N LEU A 190 -2.76 -10.99 14.02
CA LEU A 190 -3.55 -12.01 13.31
C LEU A 190 -3.22 -12.03 11.80
N ILE A 191 -3.06 -10.86 11.17
CA ILE A 191 -2.62 -10.75 9.77
C ILE A 191 -1.21 -11.33 9.60
N ALA A 192 -0.28 -10.96 10.47
CA ALA A 192 1.09 -11.48 10.42
C ALA A 192 1.12 -13.00 10.59
N ALA A 193 0.37 -13.53 11.56
CA ALA A 193 0.25 -14.96 11.80
C ALA A 193 -0.36 -15.68 10.58
N ALA A 194 -1.40 -15.11 9.96
CA ALA A 194 -2.00 -15.67 8.76
C ALA A 194 -0.98 -15.76 7.60
N LEU A 195 -0.19 -14.70 7.37
CA LEU A 195 0.87 -14.71 6.36
C LEU A 195 1.94 -15.75 6.64
N VAL A 196 2.39 -15.86 7.89
CA VAL A 196 3.39 -16.87 8.30
C VAL A 196 2.84 -18.27 8.10
N VAL A 197 1.61 -18.54 8.53
CA VAL A 197 0.95 -19.85 8.35
C VAL A 197 0.81 -20.15 6.86
N SER A 198 0.36 -19.20 6.03
CA SER A 198 0.28 -19.37 4.58
C SER A 198 1.63 -19.79 3.98
N LEU A 199 2.71 -19.07 4.33
CA LEU A 199 4.06 -19.37 3.84
C LEU A 199 4.56 -20.73 4.32
N LEU A 200 4.36 -21.09 5.60
CA LEU A 200 4.73 -22.39 6.16
C LEU A 200 4.01 -23.53 5.46
N VAL A 201 2.70 -23.40 5.29
CA VAL A 201 1.87 -24.40 4.62
C VAL A 201 2.30 -24.56 3.16
N PHE A 202 2.51 -23.46 2.45
CA PHE A 202 3.02 -23.51 1.08
C PHE A 202 4.40 -24.15 0.98
N TRP A 203 5.27 -23.92 1.96
CA TRP A 203 6.57 -24.57 2.00
C TRP A 203 6.45 -26.09 2.21
N ILE A 204 5.61 -26.54 3.15
CA ILE A 204 5.37 -27.97 3.42
C ILE A 204 4.84 -28.68 2.16
N PHE A 205 3.88 -28.06 1.47
CA PHE A 205 3.27 -28.64 0.26
C PHE A 205 4.06 -28.37 -1.03
N LYS A 206 5.20 -27.65 -0.95
CA LYS A 206 6.08 -27.27 -2.07
C LYS A 206 5.37 -26.44 -3.14
N PHE A 207 4.51 -25.51 -2.73
CA PHE A 207 3.75 -24.60 -3.59
C PHE A 207 4.58 -23.38 -3.99
N LYS A 208 5.55 -23.59 -4.89
CA LYS A 208 6.60 -22.62 -5.23
C LYS A 208 6.03 -21.31 -5.76
N TYR A 209 5.03 -21.38 -6.64
CA TYR A 209 4.35 -20.21 -7.21
C TYR A 209 3.63 -19.41 -6.12
N ALA A 210 2.94 -20.08 -5.19
CA ALA A 210 2.24 -19.41 -4.11
C ALA A 210 3.19 -18.67 -3.16
N ILE A 211 4.33 -19.28 -2.82
CA ILE A 211 5.38 -18.63 -2.02
C ILE A 211 5.90 -17.38 -2.73
N GLY A 212 6.26 -17.50 -4.02
CA GLY A 212 6.78 -16.38 -4.81
C GLY A 212 5.80 -15.20 -4.87
N ALA A 213 4.52 -15.46 -5.10
CA ALA A 213 3.49 -14.43 -5.15
C ALA A 213 3.24 -13.77 -3.79
N ILE A 214 3.11 -14.53 -2.70
CA ILE A 214 2.88 -13.94 -1.37
C ILE A 214 4.08 -13.10 -0.92
N ILE A 215 5.31 -13.55 -1.17
CA ILE A 215 6.51 -12.78 -0.80
C ILE A 215 6.57 -11.47 -1.60
N ALA A 216 6.24 -11.48 -2.89
CA ALA A 216 6.15 -10.26 -3.69
C ALA A 216 5.07 -9.30 -3.16
N LEU A 217 3.89 -9.80 -2.79
CA LEU A 217 2.84 -8.97 -2.19
C LEU A 217 3.25 -8.35 -0.85
N ILE A 218 3.93 -9.11 0.01
CA ILE A 218 4.47 -8.59 1.28
C ILE A 218 5.48 -7.48 0.99
N HIS A 219 6.38 -7.70 0.02
CA HIS A 219 7.35 -6.70 -0.42
C HIS A 219 6.66 -5.41 -0.87
N ASP A 220 5.67 -5.51 -1.76
CA ASP A 220 5.02 -4.35 -2.35
C ASP A 220 4.28 -3.51 -1.31
N VAL A 221 3.45 -4.16 -0.48
CA VAL A 221 2.68 -3.49 0.57
C VAL A 221 3.62 -2.86 1.60
N THR A 222 4.70 -3.55 1.99
CA THR A 222 5.67 -3.02 2.97
C THR A 222 6.37 -1.78 2.45
N ILE A 223 6.80 -1.78 1.18
CA ILE A 223 7.46 -0.63 0.57
C ILE A 223 6.49 0.54 0.43
N THR A 224 5.26 0.30 -0.03
CA THR A 224 4.25 1.37 -0.15
C THR A 224 3.95 2.00 1.22
N ILE A 225 3.68 1.20 2.26
CA ILE A 225 3.45 1.71 3.62
C ILE A 225 4.70 2.41 4.17
N GLY A 226 5.89 1.88 3.90
CA GLY A 226 7.15 2.46 4.30
C GLY A 226 7.38 3.85 3.72
N ILE A 227 7.12 4.04 2.42
CA ILE A 227 7.23 5.36 1.78
C ILE A 227 6.26 6.36 2.40
N PHE A 228 5.04 5.94 2.73
CA PHE A 228 4.09 6.79 3.47
C PHE A 228 4.64 7.22 4.84
N SER A 229 5.28 6.30 5.56
CA SER A 229 5.94 6.62 6.83
C SER A 229 7.12 7.58 6.66
N ILE A 230 7.97 7.37 5.65
CA ILE A 230 9.15 8.21 5.39
C ILE A 230 8.74 9.65 5.07
N LEU A 231 7.70 9.81 4.27
CA LEU A 231 7.17 11.11 3.85
C LEU A 231 6.18 11.70 4.86
N ASN A 232 5.90 10.99 5.96
CA ASN A 232 4.94 11.38 6.98
C ASN A 232 3.53 11.68 6.42
N LEU A 233 3.14 10.99 5.35
CA LEU A 233 1.84 11.16 4.69
C LEU A 233 0.72 10.50 5.50
N ASP A 234 -0.46 11.10 5.44
CA ASP A 234 -1.64 10.57 6.12
C ASP A 234 -2.08 9.24 5.54
N PHE A 235 -2.15 8.25 6.41
CA PHE A 235 -2.70 6.94 6.16
C PHE A 235 -4.20 6.96 6.48
N SER A 236 -5.04 6.98 5.46
CA SER A 236 -6.50 7.15 5.55
C SER A 236 -7.26 6.04 4.81
N LEU A 237 -8.60 6.05 4.84
CA LEU A 237 -9.41 5.05 4.14
C LEU A 237 -9.12 4.97 2.62
N PRO A 238 -8.94 6.09 1.89
CA PRO A 238 -8.47 6.05 0.50
C PRO A 238 -7.15 5.29 0.34
N VAL A 239 -6.18 5.47 1.24
CA VAL A 239 -4.90 4.76 1.15
C VAL A 239 -5.08 3.26 1.32
N ILE A 240 -5.97 2.82 2.19
CA ILE A 240 -6.34 1.39 2.31
C ILE A 240 -6.93 0.87 0.99
N ALA A 241 -7.85 1.62 0.38
CA ALA A 241 -8.43 1.24 -0.91
C ALA A 241 -7.36 1.14 -2.01
N ALA A 242 -6.39 2.05 -2.03
CA ALA A 242 -5.24 1.97 -2.91
C ALA A 242 -4.41 0.70 -2.65
N LEU A 243 -4.09 0.36 -1.40
CA LEU A 243 -3.37 -0.87 -1.05
C LEU A 243 -4.10 -2.14 -1.50
N LEU A 244 -5.42 -2.22 -1.28
CA LEU A 244 -6.23 -3.34 -1.75
C LEU A 244 -6.20 -3.46 -3.29
N THR A 245 -6.18 -2.33 -3.99
CA THR A 245 -6.08 -2.27 -5.45
C THR A 245 -4.69 -2.70 -5.93
N ILE A 246 -3.62 -2.23 -5.27
CA ILE A 246 -2.22 -2.58 -5.57
C ILE A 246 -2.00 -4.08 -5.41
N ILE A 247 -2.57 -4.69 -4.38
CA ILE A 247 -2.49 -6.13 -4.16
C ILE A 247 -3.05 -6.89 -5.38
N GLY A 248 -4.22 -6.50 -5.89
CA GLY A 248 -4.79 -7.11 -7.09
C GLY A 248 -3.98 -6.84 -8.35
N TYR A 249 -3.46 -5.61 -8.49
CA TYR A 249 -2.65 -5.18 -9.62
C TYR A 249 -1.33 -5.95 -9.74
N SER A 250 -0.54 -5.98 -8.65
CA SER A 250 0.74 -6.70 -8.59
C SER A 250 0.58 -8.21 -8.81
N LEU A 251 -0.50 -8.77 -8.25
CA LEU A 251 -0.83 -10.16 -8.45
C LEU A 251 -1.14 -10.47 -9.91
N ASN A 252 -1.87 -9.62 -10.63
CA ASN A 252 -2.19 -9.83 -12.04
C ASN A 252 -0.93 -10.00 -12.90
N ASP A 253 0.07 -9.13 -12.74
CA ASP A 253 1.33 -9.22 -13.48
C ASP A 253 2.11 -10.49 -13.11
N THR A 254 2.17 -10.81 -11.80
CA THR A 254 2.79 -12.04 -11.30
C THR A 254 2.15 -13.29 -11.92
N ILE A 255 0.83 -13.32 -12.04
CA ILE A 255 0.10 -14.45 -12.64
C ILE A 255 0.44 -14.65 -14.10
N ILE A 256 0.48 -13.57 -14.87
CA ILE A 256 0.80 -13.61 -16.30
C ILE A 256 2.19 -14.20 -16.52
N ILE A 257 3.18 -13.74 -15.73
CA ILE A 257 4.55 -14.25 -15.81
C ILE A 257 4.60 -15.72 -15.42
N PHE A 258 3.93 -16.12 -14.34
CA PHE A 258 3.90 -17.50 -13.87
C PHE A 258 3.24 -18.46 -14.85
N ASP A 259 2.12 -18.07 -15.47
CA ASP A 259 1.48 -18.88 -16.50
C ASP A 259 2.41 -19.07 -17.70
N ARG A 260 3.13 -18.01 -18.11
CA ARG A 260 4.11 -18.12 -19.20
C ARG A 260 5.32 -18.97 -18.83
N ILE A 261 5.78 -18.91 -17.59
CA ILE A 261 6.83 -19.81 -17.07
C ILE A 261 6.37 -21.27 -17.18
N ARG A 262 5.15 -21.58 -16.71
CA ARG A 262 4.59 -22.94 -16.77
C ARG A 262 4.41 -23.44 -18.19
N GLU A 263 3.96 -22.59 -19.10
CA GLU A 263 3.80 -22.90 -20.53
C GLU A 263 5.16 -23.28 -21.14
N ASN A 264 6.18 -22.44 -20.96
CA ASN A 264 7.51 -22.68 -21.51
C ASN A 264 8.19 -23.91 -20.88
N LEU A 265 7.98 -24.16 -19.58
CA LEU A 265 8.49 -25.37 -18.91
C LEU A 265 7.86 -26.64 -19.48
N LYS A 266 6.54 -26.66 -19.71
CA LYS A 266 5.86 -27.83 -20.29
C LYS A 266 6.32 -28.15 -21.71
N GLY A 267 6.70 -27.13 -22.48
CA GLY A 267 7.23 -27.29 -23.85
C GLY A 267 8.75 -27.47 -23.94
N SER A 268 9.46 -27.52 -22.80
CA SER A 268 10.93 -27.60 -22.76
C SER A 268 11.45 -29.01 -22.49
N ASN A 269 12.71 -29.24 -22.85
CA ASN A 269 13.39 -30.49 -22.50
C ASN A 269 13.88 -30.43 -21.04
N PRO A 270 13.97 -31.56 -20.33
CA PRO A 270 14.50 -31.60 -18.95
C PRO A 270 15.93 -31.06 -18.78
N THR A 271 16.71 -31.03 -19.86
CA THR A 271 18.10 -30.53 -19.88
C THR A 271 18.19 -29.02 -20.11
N ASP A 272 17.09 -28.36 -20.44
CA ASP A 272 17.08 -26.94 -20.75
C ASP A 272 17.36 -26.12 -19.48
N SER A 273 18.14 -25.05 -19.64
CA SER A 273 18.54 -24.19 -18.52
C SER A 273 17.34 -23.42 -17.97
N LEU A 274 16.91 -23.75 -16.74
CA LEU A 274 15.79 -23.09 -16.07
C LEU A 274 15.91 -21.55 -16.04
N PRO A 275 17.08 -20.94 -15.70
CA PRO A 275 17.22 -19.49 -15.75
C PRO A 275 16.94 -18.89 -17.14
N ILE A 276 17.34 -19.57 -18.22
CA ILE A 276 17.11 -19.11 -19.60
C ILE A 276 15.61 -19.18 -19.93
N LEU A 277 14.94 -20.27 -19.55
CA LEU A 277 13.49 -20.43 -19.76
C LEU A 277 12.69 -19.35 -19.00
N PHE A 278 13.04 -19.09 -17.75
CA PHE A 278 12.41 -18.02 -16.95
C PHE A 278 12.65 -16.65 -17.59
N ASN A 279 13.89 -16.37 -18.01
CA ASN A 279 14.22 -15.12 -18.68
C ASN A 279 13.42 -14.93 -19.96
N ARG A 280 13.27 -16.00 -20.75
CA ARG A 280 12.45 -16.01 -21.97
C ARG A 280 10.99 -15.72 -21.64
N SER A 281 10.40 -16.38 -20.65
CA SER A 281 9.02 -16.14 -20.23
C SER A 281 8.76 -14.68 -19.83
N ILE A 282 9.68 -14.08 -19.06
CA ILE A 282 9.58 -12.67 -18.66
C ILE A 282 9.61 -11.75 -19.89
N ASN A 283 10.52 -11.98 -20.83
CA ASN A 283 10.62 -11.17 -22.05
C ASN A 283 9.37 -11.31 -22.95
N GLU A 284 8.81 -12.51 -23.06
CA GLU A 284 7.59 -12.76 -23.84
C GLU A 284 6.36 -12.06 -23.25
N THR A 285 6.30 -11.88 -21.93
CA THR A 285 5.20 -11.15 -21.26
C THR A 285 5.44 -9.65 -21.12
N LEU A 286 6.68 -9.19 -21.28
CA LEU A 286 7.11 -7.82 -21.00
C LEU A 286 6.25 -6.76 -21.72
N SER A 287 5.90 -7.00 -22.98
CA SER A 287 5.08 -6.05 -23.76
C SER A 287 3.72 -5.82 -23.13
N ARG A 288 3.08 -6.90 -22.67
CA ARG A 288 1.78 -6.82 -21.98
C ARG A 288 1.93 -6.07 -20.66
N THR A 289 2.90 -6.46 -19.84
CA THR A 289 3.18 -5.85 -18.53
C THR A 289 3.42 -4.34 -18.65
N ILE A 290 4.23 -3.90 -19.62
CA ILE A 290 4.50 -2.48 -19.83
C ILE A 290 3.25 -1.75 -20.33
N LEU A 291 2.44 -2.35 -21.21
CA LEU A 291 1.25 -1.69 -21.72
C LEU A 291 0.15 -1.56 -20.66
N THR A 292 -0.10 -2.60 -19.87
CA THR A 292 -1.06 -2.57 -18.75
C THR A 292 -0.62 -1.61 -17.65
N SER A 293 0.66 -1.62 -17.29
CA SER A 293 1.26 -0.68 -16.33
C SER A 293 1.23 0.74 -16.85
N GLY A 294 1.68 0.98 -18.07
CA GLY A 294 1.72 2.31 -18.67
C GLY A 294 0.34 2.95 -18.78
N THR A 295 -0.66 2.20 -19.24
CA THR A 295 -2.04 2.73 -19.34
C THR A 295 -2.63 3.08 -17.99
N THR A 296 -2.42 2.25 -16.97
CA THR A 296 -2.89 2.53 -15.61
C THR A 296 -2.12 3.70 -15.01
N LEU A 297 -0.81 3.76 -15.23
CA LEU A 297 0.06 4.84 -14.76
C LEU A 297 -0.36 6.19 -15.34
N ILE A 298 -0.74 6.27 -16.62
CA ILE A 298 -1.24 7.52 -17.23
C ILE A 298 -2.50 8.02 -16.49
N VAL A 299 -3.46 7.13 -16.20
CA VAL A 299 -4.68 7.50 -15.47
C VAL A 299 -4.34 7.94 -14.05
N VAL A 300 -3.48 7.20 -13.35
CA VAL A 300 -3.09 7.52 -11.98
C VAL A 300 -2.26 8.82 -11.93
N LEU A 301 -1.41 9.10 -12.92
CA LEU A 301 -0.69 10.38 -13.02
C LEU A 301 -1.67 11.54 -13.23
N ALA A 302 -2.68 11.37 -14.10
CA ALA A 302 -3.72 12.38 -14.25
C ALA A 302 -4.47 12.60 -12.93
N LEU A 303 -4.81 11.53 -12.19
CA LEU A 303 -5.43 11.64 -10.86
C LEU A 303 -4.49 12.32 -9.84
N TYR A 304 -3.19 12.06 -9.89
CA TYR A 304 -2.21 12.65 -8.98
C TYR A 304 -2.07 14.17 -9.19
N PHE A 305 -1.99 14.62 -10.44
CA PHE A 305 -1.80 16.04 -10.77
C PHE A 305 -3.12 16.84 -10.86
N LEU A 306 -4.23 16.20 -11.24
CA LEU A 306 -5.52 16.87 -11.51
C LEU A 306 -6.63 16.49 -10.54
N GLY A 307 -6.47 15.42 -9.76
CA GLY A 307 -7.54 14.86 -8.91
C GLY A 307 -7.79 15.61 -7.61
N GLY A 308 -6.89 16.54 -7.23
CA GLY A 308 -6.96 17.28 -5.99
C GLY A 308 -6.50 16.47 -4.77
N GLU A 309 -6.34 17.16 -3.65
CA GLU A 309 -5.69 16.64 -2.44
C GLU A 309 -6.37 15.43 -1.79
N ILE A 310 -7.70 15.36 -1.82
CA ILE A 310 -8.46 14.28 -1.15
C ILE A 310 -8.05 12.91 -1.69
N ILE A 311 -7.77 12.83 -2.99
CA ILE A 311 -7.34 11.59 -3.67
C ILE A 311 -5.85 11.61 -4.02
N HIS A 312 -5.10 12.63 -3.63
CA HIS A 312 -3.68 12.75 -3.92
C HIS A 312 -2.89 11.62 -3.27
N ASN A 313 -3.12 11.36 -1.97
CA ASN A 313 -2.50 10.22 -1.27
C ASN A 313 -2.93 8.87 -1.85
N PHE A 314 -4.19 8.74 -2.29
CA PHE A 314 -4.64 7.53 -3.00
C PHE A 314 -3.84 7.33 -4.30
N ALA A 315 -3.74 8.36 -5.13
CA ALA A 315 -3.04 8.32 -6.40
C ALA A 315 -1.54 8.07 -6.19
N PHE A 316 -0.93 8.72 -5.20
CA PHE A 316 0.47 8.51 -4.82
C PHE A 316 0.75 7.06 -4.41
N ALA A 317 -0.10 6.48 -3.56
CA ALA A 317 0.01 5.07 -3.18
C ALA A 317 -0.05 4.17 -4.42
N MET A 318 -1.01 4.43 -5.33
CA MET A 318 -1.13 3.69 -6.60
C MET A 318 0.11 3.83 -7.50
N LEU A 319 0.69 5.03 -7.63
CA LEU A 319 1.92 5.25 -8.41
C LEU A 319 3.07 4.39 -7.89
N VAL A 320 3.29 4.44 -6.57
CA VAL A 320 4.33 3.65 -5.90
C VAL A 320 4.04 2.15 -6.06
N GLY A 321 2.81 1.73 -5.78
CA GLY A 321 2.43 0.32 -5.80
C GLY A 321 2.50 -0.32 -7.19
N ILE A 322 2.10 0.39 -8.24
CA ILE A 322 2.24 -0.10 -9.63
C ILE A 322 3.72 -0.27 -9.96
N ALA A 323 4.56 0.75 -9.70
CA ALA A 323 5.99 0.67 -10.00
C ALA A 323 6.68 -0.47 -9.24
N VAL A 324 6.40 -0.61 -7.94
CA VAL A 324 6.98 -1.64 -7.08
C VAL A 324 6.46 -3.03 -7.47
N GLY A 325 5.18 -3.18 -7.78
CA GLY A 325 4.56 -4.45 -8.18
C GLY A 325 5.04 -4.98 -9.53
N THR A 326 5.16 -4.10 -10.54
CA THR A 326 5.75 -4.47 -11.83
C THR A 326 7.18 -4.97 -11.64
N TYR A 327 7.95 -4.28 -10.80
CA TYR A 327 9.32 -4.66 -10.46
C TYR A 327 9.39 -5.99 -9.68
N SER A 328 8.56 -6.18 -8.66
CA SER A 328 8.62 -7.35 -7.78
C SER A 328 8.20 -8.63 -8.48
N SER A 329 7.25 -8.59 -9.43
CA SER A 329 6.86 -9.74 -10.23
C SER A 329 8.05 -10.34 -11.03
N ILE A 330 8.97 -9.48 -11.50
CA ILE A 330 10.16 -9.86 -12.26
C ILE A 330 11.33 -10.23 -11.34
N PHE A 331 11.63 -9.40 -10.33
CA PHE A 331 12.87 -9.50 -9.55
C PHE A 331 12.72 -10.21 -8.20
N ILE A 332 11.50 -10.47 -7.75
CA ILE A 332 11.21 -11.14 -6.47
C ILE A 332 10.43 -12.43 -6.71
N ALA A 333 9.23 -12.35 -7.30
CA ALA A 333 8.37 -13.51 -7.47
C ALA A 333 9.02 -14.58 -8.36
N SER A 334 9.49 -14.19 -9.55
CA SER A 334 10.07 -15.12 -10.54
C SER A 334 11.35 -15.82 -10.05
N PRO A 335 12.33 -15.13 -9.45
CA PRO A 335 13.51 -15.78 -8.88
C PRO A 335 13.19 -16.73 -7.73
N ILE A 336 12.23 -16.40 -6.86
CA ILE A 336 11.81 -17.29 -5.76
C ILE A 336 11.26 -18.61 -6.33
N VAL A 337 10.44 -18.54 -7.38
CA VAL A 337 9.95 -19.75 -8.07
C VAL A 337 11.11 -20.53 -8.71
N LEU A 338 12.05 -19.84 -9.36
CA LEU A 338 13.23 -20.47 -9.95
C LEU A 338 14.06 -21.24 -8.91
N PHE A 339 14.24 -20.67 -7.72
CA PHE A 339 14.92 -21.35 -6.60
C PHE A 339 14.16 -22.59 -6.13
N GLY A 340 12.83 -22.52 -6.09
CA GLY A 340 12.02 -23.69 -5.79
C GLY A 340 12.14 -24.79 -6.85
N GLU A 341 12.40 -24.45 -8.12
CA GLU A 341 12.58 -25.42 -9.22
C GLU A 341 13.97 -26.04 -9.28
N LYS A 342 15.02 -25.34 -8.85
CA LYS A 342 16.36 -25.91 -8.73
C LYS A 342 16.39 -26.95 -7.60
N LYS A 343 16.31 -28.22 -7.97
CA LYS A 343 16.61 -29.37 -7.10
C LYS A 343 18.02 -29.87 -7.36
#